data_AF-A0A9P6FS59-F1
#
_entry.id   AF-A0A9P6FS59-F1
#
_cell.length_a   1.000
_cell.length_b   1.000
_cell.length_c   1.000
_cell.angle_alpha   90.00
_cell.angle_beta   90.00
_cell.angle_gamma   90.00
#
_symmetry.space_group_name_H-M   'P 1'
#
loop_
_entity.id
_entity.type
_entity.pdbx_description
1 polymer ?
#
loop_
_entity_poly.entity_id
_entity_poly.type
_entity_poly.pdbx_seq_one_letter_code
_entity_poly.pdbx_strand_id
1 'polypeptide(L)'
;GLGVATAAYGAHGLEKRVNGDAGKLKAWSSAANIQLLHAVALLAISQSPALLARASPTRFAAPLFILGTTLFSGSIYGLILDQEKKYSRALKLGPLTPLGGLTLMAGWVALLL
;
A
#
# COMPACT_ATOMS: atom_id res chain seq x y z
N GLY A 1 9.75 1.72 -7.37
CA GLY A 1 9.82 0.39 -8.00
C GLY A 1 8.46 -0.27 -8.05
N LEU A 2 8.07 -1.01 -7.00
CA LEU A 2 6.84 -1.81 -6.98
C LEU A 2 5.57 -1.03 -7.31
N GLY A 3 5.36 0.16 -6.74
CA GLY A 3 4.17 0.98 -7.04
C GLY A 3 4.06 1.40 -8.52
N VAL A 4 5.20 1.60 -9.20
CA VAL A 4 5.21 1.91 -10.65
C VAL A 4 4.82 0.68 -11.45
N ALA A 5 5.39 -0.48 -11.10
CA ALA A 5 5.08 -1.74 -11.75
C ALA A 5 3.59 -2.11 -11.60
N THR A 6 3.04 -1.97 -10.39
CA THR A 6 1.61 -2.25 -10.16
C THR A 6 0.71 -1.23 -10.84
N ALA A 7 1.05 0.07 -10.85
CA ALA A 7 0.29 1.08 -11.59
C ALA A 7 0.25 0.77 -13.10
N ALA A 8 1.41 0.49 -13.71
CA ALA A 8 1.51 0.15 -15.13
C ALA A 8 0.75 -1.15 -15.46
N TYR A 9 0.87 -2.18 -14.62
CA TYR A 9 0.13 -3.42 -14.79
C TYR A 9 -1.38 -3.20 -14.67
N GLY A 10 -1.83 -2.34 -13.75
CA GLY A 10 -3.24 -1.96 -13.62
C GLY A 10 -3.79 -1.28 -14.87
N ALA A 11 -3.02 -0.37 -15.46
CA ALA A 11 -3.43 0.42 -16.62
C ALA A 11 -3.44 -0.38 -17.94
N HIS A 12 -2.56 -1.36 -18.09
CA HIS A 12 -2.34 -2.02 -19.38
C HIS A 12 -2.52 -3.54 -19.38
N GLY A 13 -2.32 -4.21 -18.24
CA GLY A 13 -2.28 -5.67 -18.15
C GLY A 13 -3.46 -6.30 -17.39
N LEU A 14 -4.07 -5.58 -16.47
CA LEU A 14 -5.02 -6.15 -15.51
C LEU A 14 -6.42 -6.39 -16.10
N GLU A 15 -6.88 -5.56 -17.04
CA GLU A 15 -8.25 -5.58 -17.56
C GLU A 15 -8.69 -6.97 -18.06
N LYS A 16 -7.84 -7.64 -18.85
CA LYS A 16 -8.09 -9.00 -19.35
C LYS A 16 -8.20 -10.03 -18.23
N ARG A 17 -7.45 -9.85 -17.13
CA ARG A 17 -7.45 -10.78 -15.99
C ARG A 17 -8.67 -10.60 -15.09
N VAL A 18 -9.29 -9.43 -15.11
CA VAL A 18 -10.50 -9.15 -14.32
C VAL A 18 -11.77 -9.07 -15.19
N ASN A 19 -11.69 -9.48 -16.46
CA ASN A 19 -12.79 -9.45 -17.42
C ASN A 19 -13.50 -8.09 -17.50
N GLY A 20 -12.73 -6.99 -17.45
CA GLY A 20 -13.28 -5.63 -17.50
C GLY A 20 -14.04 -5.19 -16.23
N ASP A 21 -13.92 -5.90 -15.11
CA ASP A 21 -14.53 -5.50 -13.83
C ASP A 21 -13.96 -4.14 -13.36
N ALA A 22 -14.74 -3.09 -13.61
CA ALA A 22 -14.39 -1.71 -13.27
C ALA A 22 -14.15 -1.49 -11.76
N GLY A 23 -14.83 -2.26 -10.90
CA GLY A 23 -14.64 -2.19 -9.46
C GLY A 23 -13.25 -2.66 -9.05
N LYS A 24 -12.79 -3.79 -9.62
CA LYS A 24 -11.44 -4.32 -9.39
C LYS A 24 -10.37 -3.42 -10.00
N LEU A 25 -10.58 -2.90 -11.20
CA LEU A 25 -9.65 -1.95 -11.83
C LEU A 25 -9.48 -0.69 -10.98
N LYS A 26 -10.60 -0.13 -10.48
CA LYS A 26 -10.57 1.02 -9.58
C LYS A 26 -9.88 0.71 -8.26
N ALA A 27 -10.19 -0.43 -7.64
CA ALA A 27 -9.55 -0.85 -6.38
C ALA A 27 -8.03 -1.03 -6.55
N TRP A 28 -7.59 -1.65 -7.65
CA TRP A 28 -6.18 -1.80 -7.98
C TRP A 28 -5.49 -0.45 -8.17
N SER A 29 -6.09 0.46 -8.95
CA SER A 29 -5.55 1.80 -9.18
C SER A 29 -5.41 2.58 -7.87
N SER A 30 -6.44 2.53 -7.00
CA SER A 30 -6.37 3.15 -5.66
C SER A 30 -5.23 2.57 -4.81
N ALA A 31 -5.05 1.25 -4.80
CA ALA A 31 -3.94 0.61 -4.09
C ALA A 31 -2.57 1.06 -4.64
N ALA A 32 -2.42 1.13 -5.96
CA ALA A 32 -1.19 1.60 -6.61
C ALA A 32 -0.89 3.08 -6.27
N ASN A 33 -1.91 3.93 -6.29
CA ASN A 33 -1.77 5.35 -5.93
C ASN A 33 -1.36 5.52 -4.47
N ILE A 34 -1.98 4.78 -3.55
CA ILE A 34 -1.59 4.78 -2.13
C ILE A 34 -0.14 4.32 -1.97
N GLN A 35 0.28 3.26 -2.67
CA GLN A 35 1.65 2.79 -2.61
C GLN A 35 2.66 3.80 -3.17
N LEU A 36 2.35 4.48 -4.28
CA LEU A 36 3.19 5.51 -4.88
C LEU A 36 3.31 6.74 -3.99
N LEU A 37 2.19 7.23 -3.43
CA LEU A 37 2.18 8.38 -2.53
C LEU A 37 3.12 8.17 -1.34
N HIS A 38 3.02 7.01 -0.69
CA HIS A 38 3.86 6.69 0.46
C HIS A 38 5.31 6.36 0.06
N ALA A 39 5.55 5.87 -1.17
CA ALA A 39 6.91 5.75 -1.68
C ALA A 39 7.59 7.13 -1.81
N VAL A 40 6.85 8.15 -2.27
CA VAL A 40 7.36 9.53 -2.31
C VAL A 40 7.61 10.06 -0.90
N ALA A 41 6.69 9.83 0.04
CA ALA A 41 6.88 10.22 1.45
C ALA A 41 8.13 9.55 2.06
N LEU A 42 8.35 8.26 1.79
CA LEU A 42 9.54 7.54 2.24
C LEU A 42 10.83 8.10 1.65
N LEU A 43 10.82 8.48 0.37
CA LEU A 43 11.97 9.16 -0.24
C LEU A 43 12.25 10.48 0.48
N ALA A 44 11.23 11.32 0.75
CA ALA A 44 11.42 12.56 1.49
C ALA A 44 11.98 12.34 2.91
N ILE A 45 11.46 11.34 3.64
CA ILE A 45 11.97 10.97 4.97
C ILE A 45 13.42 10.52 4.89
N SER A 46 13.80 9.72 3.88
CA SER A 46 15.16 9.22 3.73
C SER A 46 16.22 10.31 3.52
N GLN A 47 15.80 11.46 2.98
CA GLN A 47 16.69 12.62 2.77
C GLN A 47 16.81 13.53 4.01
N SER A 48 16.09 13.22 5.09
CA SER A 48 15.99 14.10 6.27
C SER A 48 16.49 13.37 7.54
N PRO A 49 17.79 13.43 7.86
CA PRO A 49 18.36 12.74 9.03
C PRO A 49 17.67 13.11 10.37
N ALA A 50 17.17 14.34 10.50
CA ALA A 50 16.43 14.79 11.66
C ALA A 50 15.15 13.97 11.90
N LEU A 51 14.43 13.58 10.83
CA LEU A 51 13.22 12.76 10.93
C LEU A 51 13.52 11.32 11.36
N LEU A 52 14.77 10.87 11.17
CA LEU A 52 15.25 9.54 11.53
C LEU A 52 15.94 9.49 12.89
N ALA A 53 16.05 10.62 13.59
CA ALA A 53 16.72 10.71 14.88
C ALA A 53 16.04 9.76 15.90
N ARG A 54 16.85 8.98 16.61
CA ARG A 54 16.34 7.92 17.51
C ARG A 54 15.44 8.44 18.63
N ALA A 55 15.63 9.68 19.07
CA ALA A 55 14.81 10.30 20.11
C ALA A 55 13.49 10.89 19.58
N SER A 56 13.33 11.03 18.27
CA SER A 56 12.16 11.65 17.64
C SER A 56 11.04 10.64 17.41
N PRO A 57 9.77 10.96 17.72
CA PRO A 57 8.61 10.16 17.34
C PRO A 57 8.48 9.96 15.82
N THR A 58 8.94 10.94 15.02
CA THR A 58 8.97 10.88 13.54
C THR A 58 9.64 9.63 12.98
N ARG A 59 10.57 9.01 13.73
CA ARG A 59 11.26 7.79 13.30
C ARG A 59 10.31 6.62 13.01
N PHE A 60 9.11 6.65 13.57
CA PHE A 60 8.09 5.61 13.37
C PHE A 60 7.31 5.78 12.06
N ALA A 61 7.34 6.96 11.43
CA ALA A 61 6.59 7.21 10.19
C ALA A 61 6.99 6.25 9.06
N ALA A 62 8.29 6.08 8.82
CA ALA A 62 8.79 5.21 7.76
C ALA A 62 8.37 3.73 7.91
N PRO A 63 8.60 3.04 9.04
CA PRO A 63 8.15 1.66 9.20
C PRO A 63 6.62 1.54 9.16
N LEU A 64 5.87 2.52 9.66
CA LEU A 64 4.41 2.53 9.57
C LEU A 64 3.92 2.66 8.12
N PHE A 65 4.55 3.49 7.30
CA PHE A 65 4.24 3.59 5.87
C PHE A 65 4.58 2.30 5.13
N ILE A 66 5.71 1.66 5.42
CA ILE A 66 6.10 0.39 4.79
C ILE A 66 5.11 -0.72 5.17
N LEU A 67 4.81 -0.87 6.46
CA LEU A 67 3.87 -1.88 6.94
C LEU A 67 2.45 -1.60 6.42
N GLY A 68 1.99 -0.36 6.54
CA GLY A 68 0.67 0.06 6.11
C GLY A 68 0.44 -0.11 4.61
N THR A 69 1.42 0.25 3.76
CA THR A 69 1.31 0.04 2.31
C THR A 69 1.32 -1.44 1.94
N THR A 70 2.12 -2.25 2.63
CA THR A 70 2.17 -3.70 2.42
C THR A 70 0.84 -4.36 2.78
N LEU A 71 0.28 -4.01 3.94
CA LEU A 71 -1.01 -4.53 4.39
C LEU A 71 -2.17 -4.02 3.52
N PHE A 72 -2.21 -2.72 3.23
CA PHE A 72 -3.30 -2.11 2.46
C PHE A 72 -3.25 -2.50 0.98
N SER A 73 -2.16 -2.13 0.29
CA SER A 73 -2.06 -2.28 -1.16
C SER A 73 -1.82 -3.74 -1.52
N GLY A 74 -0.94 -4.42 -0.77
CA GLY A 74 -0.64 -5.84 -0.98
C GLY A 74 -1.87 -6.74 -0.82
N SER A 75 -2.73 -6.48 0.17
CA SER A 75 -3.97 -7.25 0.33
C SER A 75 -4.94 -7.06 -0.83
N ILE A 76 -5.13 -5.82 -1.32
CA ILE A 76 -5.97 -5.53 -2.49
C ILE A 76 -5.42 -6.23 -3.73
N TYR A 77 -4.12 -6.16 -3.99
CA TYR A 77 -3.52 -6.86 -5.12
C TYR A 77 -3.72 -8.38 -5.01
N GLY A 78 -3.49 -8.94 -3.83
CA GLY A 78 -3.71 -10.36 -3.56
C GLY A 78 -5.17 -10.77 -3.81
N LEU A 79 -6.13 -10.01 -3.28
CA LEU A 79 -7.57 -10.25 -3.46
C LEU A 79 -8.00 -10.22 -4.94
N ILE A 80 -7.40 -9.34 -5.74
CA ILE A 80 -7.73 -9.20 -7.15
C ILE A 80 -7.08 -10.29 -8.01
N LEU A 81 -5.83 -10.68 -7.69
CA LEU A 81 -5.10 -11.69 -8.46
C LEU A 81 -5.52 -13.13 -8.14
N ASP A 82 -6.05 -13.35 -6.95
CA ASP A 82 -6.51 -14.65 -6.43
C ASP A 82 -7.92 -15.00 -6.93
N GLN A 83 -8.01 -15.42 -8.19
CA GLN A 83 -9.28 -15.75 -8.84
C GLN A 83 -10.05 -16.88 -8.14
N GLU A 84 -9.35 -17.87 -7.58
CA GLU A 84 -9.96 -19.00 -6.86
C GLU A 84 -10.22 -18.72 -5.37
N LYS A 85 -9.87 -17.51 -4.88
CA LYS A 85 -9.99 -17.10 -3.47
C LYS A 85 -9.23 -18.01 -2.49
N LYS A 86 -8.23 -18.77 -2.95
CA LYS A 86 -7.50 -19.77 -2.15
C LYS A 86 -6.62 -19.08 -1.11
N TYR A 87 -5.85 -18.09 -1.54
CA TYR A 87 -4.95 -17.33 -0.67
C TYR A 87 -5.71 -16.32 0.18
N SER A 88 -6.72 -15.68 -0.40
CA SER A 88 -7.54 -14.65 0.24
C SER A 88 -8.28 -15.16 1.46
N ARG A 89 -8.75 -16.42 1.42
CA ARG A 89 -9.37 -17.10 2.57
C ARG A 89 -8.34 -17.52 3.60
N ALA A 90 -7.25 -18.14 3.17
CA ALA A 90 -6.20 -18.64 4.06
C ALA A 90 -5.52 -17.51 4.85
N LEU A 91 -5.19 -16.40 4.18
CA LEU A 91 -4.49 -15.25 4.74
C LEU A 91 -5.42 -14.18 5.30
N LYS A 92 -6.75 -14.36 5.19
CA LYS A 92 -7.76 -13.36 5.59
C LYS A 92 -7.42 -11.95 5.10
N LEU A 93 -7.18 -11.81 3.79
CA LEU A 93 -6.70 -10.55 3.22
C LEU A 93 -7.68 -9.38 3.39
N GLY A 94 -8.99 -9.65 3.50
CA GLY A 94 -10.01 -8.61 3.66
C GLY A 94 -9.80 -7.71 4.89
N PRO A 95 -9.70 -8.27 6.11
CA PRO A 95 -9.36 -7.50 7.32
C PRO A 95 -8.00 -6.79 7.30
N LEU A 96 -7.05 -7.21 6.46
CA LEU A 96 -5.73 -6.56 6.39
C LEU A 96 -5.80 -5.18 5.74
N THR A 97 -6.75 -4.95 4.82
CA THR A 97 -6.92 -3.65 4.17
C THR A 97 -7.24 -2.53 5.17
N PRO A 98 -8.30 -2.59 6.01
CA PRO A 98 -8.57 -1.54 6.99
C PRO A 98 -7.45 -1.38 8.03
N LEU A 99 -6.82 -2.48 8.45
CA LEU A 99 -5.65 -2.41 9.36
C LEU A 99 -4.47 -1.67 8.70
N GLY A 100 -4.21 -1.94 7.42
CA GLY A 100 -3.21 -1.21 6.66
C GLY A 100 -3.53 0.28 6.57
N GLY A 101 -4.79 0.63 6.31
CA GLY A 101 -5.24 2.03 6.30
C GLY A 101 -5.01 2.75 7.63
N LEU A 102 -5.36 2.13 8.75
CA LEU A 102 -5.10 2.67 10.09
C LEU A 102 -3.59 2.82 10.36
N THR A 103 -2.79 1.85 9.91
CA THR A 103 -1.32 1.91 10.04
C THR A 103 -0.74 3.07 9.23
N LEU A 104 -1.26 3.34 8.03
CA LEU A 104 -0.86 4.50 7.23
C LEU A 104 -1.23 5.82 7.91
N MET A 105 -2.44 5.94 8.47
CA MET A 105 -2.84 7.12 9.24
C MET A 105 -1.93 7.34 10.44
N ALA A 106 -1.59 6.29 11.19
CA ALA A 106 -0.63 6.36 12.29
C ALA A 106 0.75 6.82 11.81
N GLY A 107 1.20 6.41 10.62
CA GLY A 107 2.46 6.87 10.02
C GLY A 107 2.46 8.38 9.76
N TRP A 108 1.36 8.93 9.24
CA TRP A 108 1.22 10.38 9.04
C TRP A 108 1.17 11.14 10.36
N VAL A 109 0.45 10.62 11.36
CA VAL A 109 0.45 11.22 12.70
C VAL A 109 1.85 11.21 13.29
N ALA A 110 2.58 10.08 13.21
CA ALA A 110 3.95 10.00 13.70
C ALA A 110 4.88 11.01 13.01
N LEU A 111 4.68 11.27 11.72
CA LEU A 111 5.49 12.25 10.97
C LEU A 111 5.27 13.70 11.44
N LEU A 112 4.13 13.99 12.07
CA LEU A 112 3.75 15.32 12.57
C LEU A 112 4.16 15.58 14.04
N LEU A 113 4.65 14.56 14.75
CA LEU A 113 5.04 14.62 16.17
C LEU A 113 6.56 14.79 16.33
#